data_AF-A0A101I1M8-F1
#
_entry.id   AF-A0A101I1M8-F1
#
_cell.length_a   1.000
_cell.length_b   1.000
_cell.length_c   1.000
_cell.angle_alpha   90.00
_cell.angle_beta   90.00
_cell.angle_gamma   90.00
#
_symmetry.space_group_name_H-M   'P 1'
#
loop_
_entity.id
_entity.type
_entity.pdbx_description
1 polymer ?
#
loop_
_entity_poly.entity_id
_entity_poly.type
_entity_poly.pdbx_seq_one_letter_code
_entity_poly.pdbx_strand_id
1 'polypeptide(L)'
;MKMKNEIIDVSNLYKKIEDNVKKVVVGQDEIIKMVFLTLICDSHSIIVGVPGLAKTLIIKLISKTIDCKYSRIQFTPDLMPSDITGTTVLRKDEKETLYKFIKGPIFANIILADEINRTPPKTQAALLQSMEERVVTNEGVDYELEKPFNVFATQNPIEQEGTYPLPEAELDRFMFMIDINYPDKKSEMEILKERIVNENFNVEEGIVKKSEILKIQEYVKTLPLGSNIVETVWKILKNSRPETSEVDKVAEYVKWGASPRAGIFIIAAAKGYALLDGRLTPDINDVVKVAPYVLKHRLILSFKGEMENVKKEDIVESIIKKSCF
;
A
#
# COMPACT_ATOMS: atom_id res chain seq x y z
N MET A 1 -11.37 25.92 25.39
CA MET A 1 -12.56 25.36 24.70
C MET A 1 -12.26 23.89 24.41
N LYS A 2 -12.71 22.98 25.29
CA LYS A 2 -12.35 21.55 25.24
C LYS A 2 -13.09 20.89 24.07
N MET A 3 -12.37 20.48 23.03
CA MET A 3 -12.91 19.53 22.04
C MET A 3 -13.26 18.25 22.79
N LYS A 4 -14.56 17.95 22.89
CA LYS A 4 -15.01 16.58 23.14
C LYS A 4 -14.57 15.78 21.92
N ASN A 5 -13.43 15.10 22.01
CA ASN A 5 -13.01 14.14 21.01
C ASN A 5 -14.02 12.99 21.05
N GLU A 6 -14.98 12.98 20.12
CA GLU A 6 -15.70 11.76 19.78
C GLU A 6 -14.64 10.72 19.39
N ILE A 7 -14.48 9.70 20.23
CA ILE A 7 -13.63 8.55 19.96
C ILE A 7 -14.26 7.85 18.77
N ILE A 8 -13.53 7.78 17.66
CA ILE A 8 -13.99 7.03 16.50
C ILE A 8 -13.84 5.55 16.81
N ASP A 9 -14.94 4.81 16.69
CA ASP A 9 -14.93 3.35 16.70
C ASP A 9 -14.39 2.85 15.34
N VAL A 10 -13.09 2.58 15.32
CA VAL A 10 -12.36 2.18 14.10
C VAL A 10 -12.88 0.85 13.57
N SER A 11 -13.26 -0.08 14.45
CA SER A 11 -13.75 -1.41 14.06
C SER A 11 -15.10 -1.29 13.34
N ASN A 12 -16.03 -0.53 13.91
CA ASN A 12 -17.32 -0.28 13.28
C ASN A 12 -17.20 0.51 11.97
N LEU A 13 -16.28 1.47 11.90
CA LEU A 13 -16.02 2.22 10.67
C LEU A 13 -15.44 1.34 9.57
N TYR A 14 -14.45 0.48 9.90
CA TYR A 14 -13.89 -0.49 8.96
C TYR A 14 -14.97 -1.45 8.45
N LYS A 15 -15.82 -1.97 9.35
CA LYS A 15 -16.90 -2.88 8.97
C LYS A 15 -17.89 -2.24 7.98
N LYS A 16 -18.23 -0.96 8.16
CA LYS A 16 -19.05 -0.22 7.17
C LYS A 16 -18.39 -0.17 5.80
N ILE A 17 -17.08 0.07 5.74
CA ILE A 17 -16.34 0.11 4.49
C ILE A 17 -16.30 -1.29 3.86
N GLU A 18 -15.95 -2.29 4.66
CA GLU A 18 -15.85 -3.69 4.23
C GLU A 18 -17.19 -4.18 3.67
N ASP A 19 -18.28 -4.01 4.42
CA ASP A 19 -19.63 -4.41 4.01
C ASP A 19 -20.06 -3.70 2.72
N ASN A 20 -19.72 -2.42 2.56
CA ASN A 20 -20.07 -1.67 1.35
C ASN A 20 -19.27 -2.14 0.12
N VAL A 21 -17.99 -2.46 0.28
CA VAL A 21 -17.14 -2.97 -0.81
C VAL A 21 -17.51 -4.41 -1.15
N LYS A 22 -17.87 -5.24 -0.16
CA LYS A 22 -18.30 -6.64 -0.34
C LYS A 22 -19.59 -6.80 -1.14
N LYS A 23 -20.42 -5.76 -1.25
CA LYS A 23 -21.57 -5.74 -2.18
C LYS A 23 -21.17 -5.91 -3.65
N VAL A 24 -19.89 -5.66 -3.97
CA VAL A 24 -19.36 -5.65 -5.35
C VAL A 24 -18.19 -6.61 -5.52
N VAL A 25 -17.33 -6.73 -4.50
CA VAL A 25 -16.12 -7.55 -4.56
C VAL A 25 -16.28 -8.77 -3.68
N VAL A 26 -16.25 -9.94 -4.31
CA VAL A 26 -16.41 -11.23 -3.63
C VAL A 26 -15.05 -11.88 -3.36
N GLY A 27 -14.85 -12.39 -2.15
CA GLY A 27 -13.72 -13.26 -1.81
C GLY A 27 -12.36 -12.56 -1.68
N GLN A 28 -12.33 -11.25 -1.45
CA GLN A 28 -11.09 -10.45 -1.36
C GLN A 28 -10.95 -9.69 -0.03
N ASP A 29 -11.50 -10.26 1.04
CA ASP A 29 -11.60 -9.65 2.38
C ASP A 29 -10.23 -9.20 2.91
N GLU A 30 -9.22 -10.05 2.77
CA GLU A 30 -7.88 -9.75 3.27
C GLU A 30 -7.22 -8.62 2.49
N ILE A 31 -7.51 -8.47 1.19
CA ILE A 31 -7.01 -7.36 0.38
C ILE A 31 -7.66 -6.06 0.80
N ILE A 32 -8.98 -6.07 1.00
CA ILE A 32 -9.73 -4.90 1.48
C ILE A 32 -9.12 -4.45 2.83
N LYS A 33 -8.83 -5.41 3.72
CA LYS A 33 -8.17 -5.16 5.00
C LYS A 33 -6.79 -4.55 4.82
N MET A 34 -5.93 -5.14 4.00
CA MET A 34 -4.56 -4.64 3.79
C MET A 34 -4.55 -3.26 3.13
N VAL A 35 -5.42 -3.01 2.15
CA VAL A 35 -5.58 -1.68 1.53
C VAL A 35 -6.04 -0.64 2.55
N PHE A 36 -6.97 -1.01 3.43
CA PHE A 36 -7.41 -0.12 4.50
C PHE A 36 -6.31 0.11 5.55
N LEU A 37 -5.53 -0.92 5.91
CA LEU A 37 -4.37 -0.78 6.78
C LEU A 37 -3.34 0.19 6.21
N THR A 38 -3.02 0.08 4.91
CA THR A 38 -2.15 1.02 4.21
C THR A 38 -2.62 2.46 4.37
N LEU A 39 -3.94 2.69 4.23
CA LEU A 39 -4.56 4.00 4.34
C LEU A 39 -4.40 4.58 5.76
N ILE A 40 -4.80 3.82 6.79
CA ILE A 40 -4.77 4.30 8.18
C ILE A 40 -3.34 4.34 8.76
N CYS A 41 -2.39 3.65 8.15
CA CYS A 41 -0.96 3.76 8.47
C CYS A 41 -0.26 4.89 7.68
N ASP A 42 -1.01 5.73 6.94
CA ASP A 42 -0.48 6.85 6.15
C ASP A 42 0.66 6.44 5.19
N SER A 43 0.52 5.26 4.57
CA SER A 43 1.58 4.59 3.83
C SER A 43 1.16 4.22 2.39
N HIS A 44 2.08 3.63 1.63
CA HIS A 44 1.86 3.19 0.24
C HIS A 44 1.98 1.67 0.15
N SER A 45 1.40 1.04 -0.89
CA SER A 45 1.52 -0.42 -1.07
C SER A 45 1.62 -0.83 -2.53
N ILE A 46 2.31 -1.95 -2.76
CA ILE A 46 2.38 -2.62 -4.06
C ILE A 46 1.39 -3.77 -4.05
N ILE A 47 0.66 -3.93 -5.15
CA ILE A 47 -0.32 -4.98 -5.35
C ILE A 47 0.08 -5.83 -6.56
N VAL A 48 0.62 -7.01 -6.27
CA VAL A 48 1.11 -7.97 -7.27
C VAL A 48 -0.01 -8.95 -7.62
N GLY A 49 -0.09 -9.36 -8.89
CA GLY A 49 -1.08 -10.35 -9.34
C GLY A 49 -1.49 -10.13 -10.79
N VAL A 50 -2.21 -11.08 -11.35
CA VAL A 50 -2.57 -11.07 -12.77
C VAL A 50 -3.69 -10.07 -13.09
N PRO A 51 -3.84 -9.66 -14.37
CA PRO A 51 -4.95 -8.84 -14.81
C PRO A 51 -6.31 -9.49 -14.51
N GLY A 52 -7.34 -8.67 -14.28
CA GLY A 52 -8.72 -9.15 -14.11
C GLY A 52 -9.14 -9.50 -12.68
N LEU A 53 -8.23 -9.48 -11.70
CA LEU A 53 -8.51 -9.80 -10.28
C LEU A 53 -9.08 -8.62 -9.47
N ALA A 54 -9.87 -7.75 -10.09
CA ALA A 54 -10.59 -6.65 -9.45
C ALA A 54 -9.75 -5.65 -8.61
N LYS A 55 -8.42 -5.60 -8.78
CA LYS A 55 -7.52 -4.72 -7.99
C LYS A 55 -7.89 -3.25 -8.10
N THR A 56 -8.05 -2.79 -9.34
CA THR A 56 -8.46 -1.43 -9.69
C THR A 56 -9.84 -1.12 -9.13
N LEU A 57 -10.73 -2.12 -9.12
CA LEU A 57 -12.08 -1.98 -8.59
C LEU A 57 -12.05 -1.80 -7.07
N ILE A 58 -11.33 -2.65 -6.33
CA ILE A 58 -11.21 -2.55 -4.86
C ILE A 58 -10.77 -1.15 -4.43
N ILE A 59 -9.68 -0.62 -5.01
CA ILE A 59 -9.15 0.69 -4.64
C ILE A 59 -10.13 1.81 -4.98
N LYS A 60 -10.78 1.73 -6.16
CA LYS A 60 -11.81 2.69 -6.58
C LYS A 60 -13.05 2.67 -5.68
N LEU A 61 -13.46 1.50 -5.19
CA LEU A 61 -14.62 1.38 -4.30
C LEU A 61 -14.31 1.89 -2.90
N ILE A 62 -13.13 1.60 -2.38
CA ILE A 62 -12.67 2.13 -1.09
C ILE A 62 -12.57 3.66 -1.15
N SER A 63 -12.02 4.23 -2.24
CA SER A 63 -11.94 5.69 -2.42
C SER A 63 -13.27 6.38 -2.69
N LYS A 64 -14.31 5.65 -3.13
CA LYS A 64 -15.68 6.17 -3.19
C LYS A 64 -16.37 6.10 -1.84
N THR A 65 -16.16 5.01 -1.12
CA THR A 65 -16.77 4.77 0.21
C THR A 65 -16.22 5.77 1.24
N ILE A 66 -14.93 6.05 1.16
CA ILE A 66 -14.23 7.06 1.94
C ILE A 66 -14.16 8.31 1.05
N ASP A 67 -14.84 9.40 1.37
CA ASP A 67 -14.94 10.65 0.58
C ASP A 67 -13.57 11.28 0.22
N CYS A 68 -12.87 10.65 -0.74
CA CYS A 68 -11.49 10.87 -1.10
C CYS A 68 -11.40 11.03 -2.62
N LYS A 69 -10.57 11.97 -3.08
CA LYS A 69 -10.27 12.10 -4.50
C LYS A 69 -9.50 10.88 -4.97
N TYR A 70 -10.05 10.21 -5.98
CA TYR A 70 -9.42 9.08 -6.63
C TYR A 70 -8.78 9.50 -7.95
N SER A 71 -7.58 8.99 -8.21
CA SER A 71 -6.90 9.16 -9.49
C SER A 71 -6.26 7.85 -9.93
N ARG A 72 -6.32 7.57 -11.23
CA ARG A 72 -5.66 6.41 -11.85
C ARG A 72 -4.62 6.92 -12.83
N ILE A 73 -3.39 6.46 -12.66
CA ILE A 73 -2.27 6.71 -13.55
C ILE A 73 -1.89 5.36 -14.15
N GLN A 74 -2.05 5.23 -15.47
CA GLN A 74 -1.56 4.08 -16.19
C GLN A 74 -0.10 4.33 -16.57
N PHE A 75 0.80 3.48 -16.11
CA PHE A 75 2.20 3.55 -16.48
C PHE A 75 2.37 2.89 -17.85
N THR A 76 2.76 3.71 -18.83
CA THR A 76 3.08 3.29 -20.19
C THR A 76 4.54 3.67 -20.52
N PRO A 77 5.17 3.05 -21.53
CA PRO A 77 6.58 3.32 -21.87
C PRO A 77 6.86 4.78 -22.24
N ASP A 78 5.85 5.49 -22.73
CA ASP A 78 5.90 6.89 -23.19
C ASP A 78 5.51 7.91 -22.11
N LEU A 79 5.05 7.46 -20.93
CA LEU A 79 4.63 8.35 -19.85
C LEU A 79 5.80 9.21 -19.35
N MET A 80 5.61 10.53 -19.36
CA MET A 80 6.62 11.48 -18.88
C MET A 80 6.40 11.85 -17.40
N PRO A 81 7.45 12.29 -16.68
CA PRO A 81 7.32 12.79 -15.31
C PRO A 81 6.24 13.87 -15.14
N SER A 82 6.16 14.82 -16.09
CA SER A 82 5.18 15.91 -16.10
C SER A 82 3.73 15.43 -16.25
N ASP A 83 3.51 14.26 -16.84
CA ASP A 83 2.16 13.68 -16.95
C ASP A 83 1.66 13.15 -15.61
N ILE A 84 2.56 12.94 -14.64
CA ILE A 84 2.25 12.54 -13.26
C ILE A 84 2.14 13.78 -12.37
N THR A 85 3.17 14.62 -12.37
CA THR A 85 3.30 15.77 -11.46
C THR A 85 2.49 16.97 -11.92
N GLY A 86 2.24 17.11 -13.21
CA GLY A 86 1.62 18.30 -13.81
C GLY A 86 2.61 19.10 -14.66
N THR A 87 2.07 20.08 -15.38
CA THR A 87 2.83 20.90 -16.32
C THR A 87 2.39 22.36 -16.25
N THR A 88 3.33 23.28 -16.45
CA THR A 88 3.02 24.71 -16.63
C THR A 88 2.60 24.94 -18.08
N VAL A 89 1.38 25.44 -18.28
CA VAL A 89 0.92 25.88 -19.60
C VAL A 89 0.90 27.40 -19.68
N LEU A 90 1.27 27.91 -20.84
CA LEU A 90 1.17 29.33 -21.16
C LEU A 90 -0.27 29.61 -21.61
N ARG A 91 -1.02 30.33 -20.78
CA ARG A 91 -2.37 30.81 -21.13
C ARG A 91 -2.24 32.24 -21.63
N LYS A 92 -2.50 32.44 -22.92
CA LYS A 92 -2.64 33.79 -23.49
C LYS A 92 -4.05 34.28 -23.17
N ASP A 93 -4.15 35.24 -22.26
CA ASP A 93 -5.35 36.05 -22.12
C ASP A 93 -5.25 37.26 -23.06
N GLU A 94 -6.35 37.93 -23.37
CA GLU A 94 -6.38 39.06 -24.33
C GLU A 94 -5.46 40.24 -23.93
N LYS A 95 -5.02 40.29 -22.66
CA LYS A 95 -4.20 41.37 -22.09
C LYS A 95 -2.86 40.93 -21.50
N GLU A 96 -2.70 39.67 -21.09
CA GLU A 96 -1.48 39.17 -20.43
C GLU A 96 -1.18 37.71 -20.78
N THR A 97 0.10 37.37 -20.79
CA THR A 97 0.57 35.98 -20.89
C THR A 97 0.81 35.44 -19.49
N LEU A 98 -0.06 34.54 -19.03
CA LEU A 98 0.00 33.96 -17.69
C LEU A 98 0.50 32.51 -17.76
N TYR A 99 1.55 32.20 -17.02
CA TYR A 99 1.99 30.84 -16.77
C TYR A 99 1.09 30.23 -15.69
N LYS A 100 0.31 29.19 -16.05
CA LYS A 100 -0.59 28.50 -15.12
C LYS A 100 -0.15 27.05 -14.96
N PHE A 101 0.16 26.67 -13.72
CA PHE A 101 0.41 25.28 -13.39
C PHE A 101 -0.90 24.46 -13.42
N ILE A 102 -0.92 23.41 -14.25
CA ILE A 102 -1.97 22.41 -14.27
C ILE A 102 -1.50 21.22 -13.44
N LYS A 103 -2.17 21.02 -12.30
CA LYS A 103 -1.94 19.90 -11.39
C LYS A 103 -2.11 18.57 -12.13
N GLY A 104 -1.10 17.71 -12.03
CA GLY A 104 -1.17 16.35 -12.57
C GLY A 104 -2.07 15.42 -11.75
N PRO A 105 -2.25 14.18 -12.22
CA PRO A 105 -3.07 13.17 -11.56
C PRO A 105 -2.57 12.75 -10.17
N ILE A 106 -1.34 13.10 -9.79
CA ILE A 106 -0.83 12.86 -8.43
C ILE A 106 -1.56 13.69 -7.35
N PHE A 107 -2.22 14.80 -7.72
CA PHE A 107 -2.97 15.65 -6.80
C PHE A 107 -4.36 15.08 -6.45
N ALA A 108 -4.36 13.87 -5.89
CA ALA A 108 -5.53 13.17 -5.38
C ALA A 108 -5.22 12.58 -4.00
N ASN A 109 -6.22 12.01 -3.33
CA ASN A 109 -6.02 11.37 -2.03
C ASN A 109 -5.58 9.91 -2.16
N ILE A 110 -6.21 9.19 -3.09
CA ILE A 110 -5.92 7.78 -3.36
C ILE A 110 -5.54 7.65 -4.83
N ILE A 111 -4.29 7.26 -5.08
CA ILE A 111 -3.71 7.12 -6.40
C ILE A 111 -3.51 5.64 -6.68
N LEU A 112 -4.11 5.16 -7.77
CA LEU A 112 -3.77 3.87 -8.38
C LEU A 112 -2.70 4.09 -9.45
N ALA A 113 -1.49 3.60 -9.22
CA ALA A 113 -0.41 3.58 -10.20
C ALA A 113 -0.36 2.19 -10.88
N ASP A 114 -1.09 2.05 -11.98
CA ASP A 114 -1.25 0.76 -12.65
C ASP A 114 -0.01 0.42 -13.48
N GLU A 115 0.53 -0.78 -13.31
CA GLU A 115 1.67 -1.33 -14.06
C GLU A 115 2.94 -0.47 -13.96
N ILE A 116 3.30 -0.06 -12.73
CA ILE A 116 4.43 0.85 -12.45
C ILE A 116 5.76 0.42 -13.10
N ASN A 117 5.93 -0.88 -13.36
CA ASN A 117 7.09 -1.46 -14.01
C ASN A 117 7.09 -1.29 -15.54
N ARG A 118 6.12 -0.65 -16.19
CA ARG A 118 6.08 -0.45 -17.66
C ARG A 118 6.69 0.87 -18.14
N THR A 119 7.20 1.70 -17.25
CA THR A 119 7.77 3.01 -17.58
C THR A 119 9.23 3.10 -17.14
N PRO A 120 10.08 3.88 -17.86
CA PRO A 120 11.48 4.06 -17.47
C PRO A 120 11.69 4.60 -16.04
N PRO A 121 12.87 4.36 -15.43
CA PRO A 121 13.18 4.76 -14.05
C PRO A 121 12.96 6.25 -13.75
N LYS A 122 13.17 7.13 -14.73
CA LYS A 122 13.00 8.59 -14.54
C LYS A 122 11.56 8.98 -14.20
N THR A 123 10.57 8.33 -14.81
CA THR A 123 9.16 8.62 -14.54
C THR A 123 8.69 7.93 -13.25
N GLN A 124 9.21 6.72 -12.97
CA GLN A 124 9.00 6.07 -11.68
C GLN A 124 9.49 6.97 -10.53
N ALA A 125 10.68 7.56 -10.67
CA ALA A 125 11.26 8.47 -9.68
C ALA A 125 10.36 9.67 -9.37
N ALA A 126 9.64 10.22 -10.35
CA ALA A 126 8.73 11.35 -10.12
C ALA A 126 7.56 10.99 -9.18
N LEU A 127 6.98 9.79 -9.35
CA LEU A 127 5.98 9.27 -8.42
C LEU A 127 6.58 9.02 -7.03
N LEU A 128 7.75 8.36 -6.99
CA LEU A 128 8.40 7.94 -5.75
C LEU A 128 8.93 9.12 -4.92
N GLN A 129 9.35 10.20 -5.58
CA GLN A 129 9.70 11.46 -4.93
C GLN A 129 8.45 12.09 -4.30
N SER A 130 7.34 12.16 -5.04
CA SER A 130 6.07 12.69 -4.53
C SER A 130 5.54 11.89 -3.33
N MET A 131 5.81 10.57 -3.29
CA MET A 131 5.50 9.71 -2.15
C MET A 131 6.26 10.06 -0.88
N GLU A 132 7.57 10.31 -1.00
CA GLU A 132 8.46 10.58 0.13
C GLU A 132 8.31 12.03 0.62
N GLU A 133 8.33 12.99 -0.31
CA GLU A 133 8.33 14.43 0.02
C GLU A 133 6.93 14.97 0.31
N ARG A 134 5.87 14.30 -0.16
CA ARG A 134 4.46 14.74 -0.06
C ARG A 134 4.22 16.14 -0.65
N VAL A 135 5.12 16.59 -1.51
CA VAL A 135 5.13 17.88 -2.20
C VAL A 135 5.57 17.64 -3.64
N VAL A 136 5.02 18.42 -4.57
CA VAL A 136 5.49 18.50 -5.95
C VAL A 136 6.04 19.90 -6.17
N THR A 137 7.32 20.00 -6.51
CA THR A 137 7.96 21.28 -6.88
C THR A 137 7.92 21.45 -8.38
N ASN A 138 7.36 22.57 -8.85
CA ASN A 138 7.35 22.94 -10.25
C ASN A 138 7.78 24.40 -10.42
N GLU A 139 8.82 24.64 -11.22
CA GLU A 139 9.40 25.97 -11.47
C GLU A 139 9.75 26.75 -10.19
N GLY A 140 10.23 26.03 -9.16
CA GLY A 140 10.62 26.62 -7.87
C GLY A 140 9.44 26.94 -6.93
N VAL A 141 8.21 26.57 -7.30
CA VAL A 141 7.03 26.66 -6.43
C VAL A 141 6.64 25.28 -5.94
N ASP A 142 6.48 25.17 -4.63
CA ASP A 142 6.08 23.93 -3.96
C ASP A 142 4.56 23.82 -3.86
N TYR A 143 4.03 22.65 -4.24
CA TYR A 143 2.62 22.33 -4.16
C TYR A 143 2.41 21.12 -3.25
N GLU A 144 1.85 21.33 -2.07
CA GLU A 144 1.54 20.24 -1.12
C GLU A 144 0.46 19.30 -1.66
N LEU A 145 0.64 18.00 -1.40
CA LEU A 145 -0.35 16.96 -1.71
C LEU A 145 -1.41 16.89 -0.62
N GLU A 146 -2.68 16.78 -1.04
CA GLU A 146 -3.81 16.77 -0.12
C GLU A 146 -3.84 15.49 0.72
N LYS A 147 -3.96 15.61 2.05
CA LYS A 147 -4.05 14.47 2.97
C LYS A 147 -5.50 13.95 3.09
N PRO A 148 -5.72 12.63 3.29
CA PRO A 148 -4.72 11.56 3.23
C PRO A 148 -4.17 11.40 1.81
N PHE A 149 -2.92 10.95 1.68
CA PHE A 149 -2.25 10.76 0.40
C PHE A 149 -1.63 9.36 0.35
N ASN A 150 -2.19 8.47 -0.45
CA ASN A 150 -1.81 7.07 -0.51
C ASN A 150 -1.69 6.63 -1.96
N VAL A 151 -0.68 5.81 -2.23
CA VAL A 151 -0.37 5.31 -3.57
C VAL A 151 -0.42 3.79 -3.50
N PHE A 152 -1.24 3.22 -4.37
CA PHE A 152 -1.34 1.79 -4.58
C PHE A 152 -0.78 1.50 -5.97
N ALA A 153 0.44 0.98 -6.02
CA ALA A 153 1.08 0.60 -7.27
C ALA A 153 0.71 -0.84 -7.61
N THR A 154 0.42 -1.16 -8.87
CA THR A 154 0.21 -2.54 -9.30
C THR A 154 1.39 -3.03 -10.12
N GLN A 155 1.64 -4.34 -10.03
CA GLN A 155 2.59 -5.03 -10.87
C GLN A 155 1.95 -6.32 -11.41
N ASN A 156 2.15 -6.55 -12.70
CA ASN A 156 1.78 -7.81 -13.36
C ASN A 156 3.01 -8.74 -13.37
N PRO A 157 2.97 -9.90 -12.69
CA PRO A 157 4.13 -10.79 -12.59
C PRO A 157 4.39 -11.59 -13.89
N ILE A 158 3.44 -11.66 -14.82
CA ILE A 158 3.56 -12.48 -16.04
C ILE A 158 4.29 -11.72 -17.16
N GLU A 159 4.05 -10.42 -17.28
CA GLU A 159 4.67 -9.60 -18.33
C GLU A 159 6.10 -9.26 -17.93
N GLN A 160 7.07 -9.90 -18.59
CA GLN A 160 8.51 -9.62 -18.41
C GLN A 160 9.07 -8.71 -19.51
N GLU A 161 8.52 -8.77 -20.72
CA GLU A 161 8.99 -7.94 -21.84
C GLU A 161 8.60 -6.47 -21.68
N GLY A 162 9.57 -5.57 -21.93
CA GLY A 162 9.35 -4.13 -21.85
C GLY A 162 9.11 -3.61 -20.43
N THR A 163 9.54 -4.36 -19.41
CA THR A 163 9.40 -3.94 -18.00
C THR A 163 10.73 -3.48 -17.40
N TYR A 164 10.62 -2.49 -16.50
CA TYR A 164 11.68 -1.88 -15.73
C TYR A 164 11.39 -2.16 -14.25
N PRO A 165 12.07 -3.13 -13.62
CA PRO A 165 11.84 -3.44 -12.22
C PRO A 165 12.21 -2.24 -11.35
N LEU A 166 11.44 -2.03 -10.28
CA LEU A 166 11.78 -1.04 -9.26
C LEU A 166 13.03 -1.51 -8.52
N PRO A 167 14.05 -0.66 -8.36
CA PRO A 167 15.18 -0.96 -7.49
C PRO A 167 14.71 -1.23 -6.05
N GLU A 168 15.47 -2.03 -5.31
CA GLU A 168 15.10 -2.45 -3.95
C GLU A 168 14.99 -1.26 -2.99
N ALA A 169 15.83 -0.23 -3.20
CA ALA A 169 15.75 1.02 -2.45
C ALA A 169 14.41 1.76 -2.63
N GLU A 170 13.82 1.64 -3.82
CA GLU A 170 12.52 2.24 -4.14
C GLU A 170 11.36 1.38 -3.64
N LEU A 171 11.48 0.06 -3.76
CA LEU A 171 10.53 -0.89 -3.17
C LEU A 171 10.41 -0.71 -1.66
N ASP A 172 11.51 -0.39 -0.96
CA ASP A 172 11.52 -0.19 0.49
C ASP A 172 10.64 0.99 0.94
N ARG A 173 10.27 1.92 0.05
CA ARG A 173 9.33 3.03 0.34
C ARG A 173 7.87 2.57 0.46
N PHE A 174 7.53 1.41 -0.08
CA PHE A 174 6.20 0.83 0.05
C PHE A 174 6.10 0.01 1.32
N MET A 175 5.05 0.23 2.11
CA MET A 175 4.83 -0.48 3.37
C MET A 175 4.60 -1.98 3.13
N PHE A 176 3.65 -2.31 2.27
CA PHE A 176 3.29 -3.69 1.94
C PHE A 176 3.55 -4.04 0.48
N MET A 177 3.85 -5.32 0.26
CA MET A 177 3.64 -6.03 -1.01
C MET A 177 2.52 -7.05 -0.80
N ILE A 178 1.40 -6.83 -1.49
CA ILE A 178 0.16 -7.61 -1.35
C ILE A 178 -0.03 -8.43 -2.62
N ASP A 179 -0.04 -9.75 -2.50
CA ASP A 179 -0.34 -10.63 -3.63
C ASP A 179 -1.83 -10.89 -3.74
N ILE A 180 -2.30 -10.90 -4.99
CA ILE A 180 -3.67 -11.24 -5.34
C ILE A 180 -3.63 -12.51 -6.17
N ASN A 181 -4.16 -13.57 -5.57
CA ASN A 181 -4.33 -14.86 -6.22
C ASN A 181 -5.74 -14.97 -6.82
N TYR A 182 -5.94 -15.98 -7.67
CA TYR A 182 -7.27 -16.31 -8.15
C TYR A 182 -8.21 -16.59 -6.97
N PRO A 183 -9.48 -16.14 -7.05
CA PRO A 183 -10.48 -16.44 -6.02
C PRO A 183 -10.66 -17.95 -5.87
N ASP A 184 -11.12 -18.38 -4.69
CA ASP A 184 -11.51 -19.77 -4.50
C ASP A 184 -12.73 -20.12 -5.39
N LYS A 185 -12.94 -21.42 -5.62
CA LYS A 185 -14.03 -21.90 -6.49
C LYS A 185 -15.39 -21.29 -6.12
N LYS A 186 -15.66 -21.12 -4.82
CA LYS A 186 -16.94 -20.56 -4.35
C LYS A 186 -17.08 -19.10 -4.76
N SER A 187 -16.08 -18.27 -4.48
CA SER A 187 -16.07 -16.86 -4.84
C SER A 187 -16.05 -16.67 -6.35
N GLU A 188 -15.30 -17.50 -7.08
CA GLU A 188 -15.26 -17.46 -8.55
C GLU A 188 -16.64 -17.77 -9.17
N MET A 189 -17.33 -18.79 -8.67
CA MET A 189 -18.69 -19.11 -9.11
C MET A 189 -19.68 -17.98 -8.81
N GLU A 190 -19.51 -17.26 -7.70
CA GLU A 190 -20.34 -16.12 -7.34
C GLU A 190 -20.08 -14.92 -8.26
N ILE A 191 -18.80 -14.60 -8.51
CA ILE A 191 -18.40 -13.57 -9.48
C ILE A 191 -19.00 -13.85 -10.87
N LEU A 192 -18.96 -15.11 -11.32
CA LEU A 192 -19.53 -15.51 -12.61
C LEU A 192 -21.06 -15.39 -12.66
N LYS A 193 -21.77 -15.58 -11.54
CA LYS A 193 -23.23 -15.41 -11.47
C LYS A 193 -23.63 -13.94 -11.42
N GLU A 194 -22.93 -13.13 -10.63
CA GLU A 194 -23.32 -11.74 -10.39
C GLU A 194 -22.91 -10.78 -11.51
N ARG A 195 -21.75 -11.01 -12.16
CA ARG A 195 -21.30 -10.16 -13.29
C ARG A 195 -22.20 -10.24 -14.52
N ILE A 196 -23.01 -11.29 -14.65
CA ILE A 196 -23.97 -11.43 -15.77
C ILE A 196 -25.20 -10.53 -15.55
N VAL A 197 -25.45 -10.07 -14.32
CA VAL A 197 -26.74 -9.47 -13.92
C VAL A 197 -26.69 -7.96 -13.67
N ASN A 198 -25.54 -7.38 -13.29
CA ASN A 198 -25.45 -5.96 -12.94
C ASN A 198 -24.23 -5.26 -13.56
N GLU A 199 -24.47 -4.30 -14.46
CA GLU A 199 -23.45 -3.36 -14.94
C GLU A 199 -23.22 -2.17 -13.97
N ASN A 200 -24.18 -1.91 -13.07
CA ASN A 200 -24.15 -0.80 -12.12
C ASN A 200 -23.79 -1.27 -10.71
N PHE A 201 -22.51 -1.59 -10.50
CA PHE A 201 -21.97 -1.78 -9.16
C PHE A 201 -21.89 -0.45 -8.41
N ASN A 202 -23.02 0.02 -7.89
CA ASN A 202 -23.10 1.22 -7.08
C ASN A 202 -22.83 0.87 -5.61
N VAL A 203 -21.72 1.39 -5.10
CA VAL A 203 -21.48 1.48 -3.65
C VAL A 203 -22.05 2.79 -3.14
N GLU A 204 -22.44 2.83 -1.87
CA GLU A 204 -22.78 4.08 -1.21
C GLU A 204 -21.51 4.95 -1.10
N GLU A 205 -21.59 6.19 -1.59
CA GLU A 205 -20.46 7.12 -1.64
C GLU A 205 -20.41 7.99 -0.38
N GLY A 206 -19.19 8.25 0.13
CA GLY A 206 -18.98 9.16 1.25
C GLY A 206 -19.57 8.70 2.59
N ILE A 207 -19.72 7.39 2.80
CA ILE A 207 -20.13 6.82 4.11
C ILE A 207 -19.14 7.21 5.21
N VAL A 208 -17.87 7.31 4.85
CA VAL A 208 -16.78 7.72 5.74
C VAL A 208 -16.14 8.99 5.19
N LYS A 209 -15.94 9.98 6.06
CA LYS A 209 -15.29 11.23 5.69
C LYS A 209 -13.77 11.10 5.74
N LYS A 210 -13.07 11.82 4.87
CA LYS A 210 -11.59 11.91 4.92
C LYS A 210 -11.05 12.36 6.28
N SER A 211 -11.78 13.21 7.01
CA SER A 211 -11.38 13.69 8.34
C SER A 211 -11.40 12.60 9.41
N GLU A 212 -12.23 11.57 9.24
CA GLU A 212 -12.24 10.39 10.13
C GLU A 212 -10.99 9.55 9.91
N ILE A 213 -10.57 9.35 8.65
CA ILE A 213 -9.32 8.65 8.32
C ILE A 213 -8.10 9.38 8.92
N LEU A 214 -8.04 10.71 8.81
CA LEU A 214 -6.94 11.49 9.39
C LEU A 214 -6.85 11.34 10.91
N LYS A 215 -7.99 11.29 11.61
CA LYS A 215 -8.04 11.02 13.05
C LYS A 215 -7.56 9.61 13.39
N ILE A 216 -7.94 8.60 12.59
CA ILE A 216 -7.48 7.21 12.78
C ILE A 216 -5.97 7.11 12.56
N GLN A 217 -5.41 7.81 11.56
CA GLN A 217 -3.96 7.89 11.37
C GLN A 217 -3.24 8.45 12.62
N GLU A 218 -3.86 9.42 13.30
CA GLU A 218 -3.37 9.95 14.57
C GLU A 218 -3.43 8.92 15.70
N TYR A 219 -4.49 8.10 15.76
CA TYR A 219 -4.60 7.00 16.71
C TYR A 219 -3.51 5.96 16.50
N VAL A 220 -3.24 5.54 15.26
CA VAL A 220 -2.14 4.60 14.95
C VAL A 220 -0.79 5.14 15.43
N LYS A 221 -0.53 6.45 15.26
CA LYS A 221 0.71 7.10 15.72
C LYS A 221 0.83 7.10 17.24
N THR A 222 -0.27 7.35 17.94
CA THR A 222 -0.29 7.57 19.41
C THR A 222 -0.59 6.31 20.24
N LEU A 223 -1.04 5.21 19.62
CA LEU A 223 -1.39 3.98 20.33
C LEU A 223 -0.21 3.46 21.15
N PRO A 224 -0.41 3.09 22.43
CA PRO A 224 0.65 2.53 23.26
C PRO A 224 1.24 1.25 22.65
N LEU A 225 2.53 1.03 22.90
CA LEU A 225 3.26 -0.13 22.41
C LEU A 225 3.94 -0.84 23.58
N GLY A 226 3.67 -2.14 23.73
CA GLY A 226 4.34 -2.97 24.72
C GLY A 226 5.81 -3.20 24.36
N SER A 227 6.69 -3.25 25.37
CA SER A 227 8.12 -3.55 25.17
C SER A 227 8.35 -4.90 24.51
N ASN A 228 7.52 -5.89 24.83
CA ASN A 228 7.51 -7.21 24.20
C ASN A 228 7.34 -7.15 22.67
N ILE A 229 6.48 -6.25 22.17
CA ILE A 229 6.24 -6.11 20.72
C ILE A 229 7.46 -5.50 20.04
N VAL A 230 8.06 -4.48 20.65
CA VAL A 230 9.30 -3.89 20.13
C VAL A 230 10.41 -4.94 20.05
N GLU A 231 10.55 -5.75 21.09
CA GLU A 231 11.53 -6.84 21.14
C GLU A 231 11.25 -7.91 20.08
N THR A 232 9.99 -8.33 19.91
CA THR A 232 9.60 -9.28 18.87
C THR A 232 9.90 -8.75 17.47
N VAL A 233 9.57 -7.49 17.19
CA VAL A 233 9.88 -6.86 15.90
C VAL A 233 11.39 -6.76 15.69
N TRP A 234 12.15 -6.43 16.74
CA TRP A 234 13.62 -6.45 16.67
C TRP A 234 14.16 -7.86 16.37
N LYS A 235 13.62 -8.91 16.99
CA LYS A 235 13.98 -10.32 16.70
C LYS A 235 13.70 -10.67 15.23
N ILE A 236 12.55 -10.25 14.69
CA ILE A 236 12.22 -10.42 13.27
C ILE A 236 13.27 -9.75 12.38
N LEU A 237 13.64 -8.49 12.66
CA LEU A 237 14.66 -7.79 11.89
C LEU A 237 16.04 -8.46 11.99
N LYS A 238 16.45 -8.84 13.20
CA LYS A 238 17.70 -9.60 13.46
C LYS A 238 17.73 -10.89 12.65
N ASN A 239 16.64 -11.66 12.69
CA ASN A 239 16.53 -12.93 11.98
C ASN A 239 16.33 -12.78 10.47
N SER A 240 16.00 -11.58 9.97
CA SER A 240 15.97 -11.31 8.53
C SER A 240 17.34 -11.08 7.91
N ARG A 241 18.38 -10.79 8.72
CA ARG A 241 19.71 -10.40 8.25
C ARG A 241 20.68 -11.57 8.35
N PRO A 242 21.41 -11.94 7.27
CA PRO A 242 22.25 -13.12 7.26
C PRO A 242 23.36 -13.10 8.32
N GLU A 243 23.88 -11.92 8.65
CA GLU A 243 24.97 -11.73 9.62
C GLU A 243 24.56 -12.03 11.07
N THR A 244 23.26 -11.88 11.39
CA THR A 244 22.76 -11.97 12.77
C THR A 244 21.67 -13.02 12.96
N SER A 245 21.26 -13.68 11.87
CA SER A 245 20.12 -14.59 11.89
C SER A 245 20.46 -15.91 12.57
N GLU A 246 19.49 -16.42 13.34
CA GLU A 246 19.50 -17.77 13.89
C GLU A 246 18.69 -18.75 13.02
N VAL A 247 18.33 -18.35 11.80
CA VAL A 247 17.58 -19.15 10.83
C VAL A 247 18.52 -19.58 9.71
N ASP A 248 18.78 -20.88 9.60
CA ASP A 248 19.73 -21.45 8.61
C ASP A 248 19.42 -21.01 7.18
N LYS A 249 18.14 -21.04 6.79
CA LYS A 249 17.69 -20.58 5.47
C LYS A 249 18.08 -19.13 5.17
N VAL A 250 18.12 -18.26 6.18
CA VAL A 250 18.49 -16.85 5.98
C VAL A 250 19.98 -16.72 5.78
N ALA A 251 20.79 -17.40 6.60
CA ALA A 251 22.23 -17.42 6.45
C ALA A 251 22.67 -17.98 5.08
N GLU A 252 21.93 -18.94 4.54
CA GLU A 252 22.25 -19.61 3.28
C GLU A 252 21.73 -18.88 2.03
N TYR A 253 20.50 -18.38 2.08
CA TYR A 253 19.78 -17.92 0.89
C TYR A 253 19.52 -16.42 0.83
N VAL A 254 19.83 -15.65 1.89
CA VAL A 254 19.60 -14.20 1.92
C VAL A 254 20.92 -13.45 1.84
N LYS A 255 21.01 -12.53 0.89
CA LYS A 255 22.15 -11.63 0.72
C LYS A 255 22.01 -10.36 1.56
N TRP A 256 20.80 -9.78 1.58
CA TRP A 256 20.48 -8.62 2.42
C TRP A 256 19.07 -8.75 3.02
N GLY A 257 19.00 -8.46 4.32
CA GLY A 257 17.77 -8.51 5.11
C GLY A 257 17.06 -7.17 5.24
N ALA A 258 16.03 -7.14 6.07
CA ALA A 258 15.16 -5.99 6.21
C ALA A 258 15.82 -4.81 6.97
N SER A 259 15.53 -3.60 6.49
CA SER A 259 15.96 -2.33 7.08
C SER A 259 15.16 -2.00 8.37
N PRO A 260 15.62 -1.05 9.20
CA PRO A 260 14.83 -0.56 10.34
C PRO A 260 13.45 -0.01 9.94
N ARG A 261 13.28 0.47 8.70
CA ARG A 261 12.00 0.94 8.15
C ARG A 261 10.96 -0.18 8.14
N ALA A 262 11.37 -1.43 7.89
CA ALA A 262 10.48 -2.59 8.00
C ALA A 262 9.90 -2.74 9.42
N GLY A 263 10.71 -2.49 10.46
CA GLY A 263 10.24 -2.55 11.85
C GLY A 263 9.21 -1.46 12.15
N ILE A 264 9.44 -0.24 11.65
CA ILE A 264 8.49 0.88 11.76
C ILE A 264 7.16 0.51 11.10
N PHE A 265 7.20 -0.06 9.89
CA PHE A 265 6.00 -0.50 9.18
C PHE A 265 5.28 -1.66 9.86
N ILE A 266 5.99 -2.66 10.37
CA ILE A 266 5.38 -3.76 11.14
C ILE A 266 4.66 -3.23 12.37
N ILE A 267 5.29 -2.32 13.12
CA ILE A 267 4.68 -1.72 14.32
C ILE A 267 3.43 -0.91 13.96
N ALA A 268 3.51 -0.04 12.94
CA ALA A 268 2.37 0.76 12.50
C ALA A 268 1.22 -0.15 12.03
N ALA A 269 1.52 -1.17 11.24
CA ALA A 269 0.55 -2.15 10.77
C ALA A 269 -0.09 -2.93 11.92
N ALA A 270 0.70 -3.38 12.90
CA ALA A 270 0.19 -4.12 14.06
C ALA A 270 -0.75 -3.26 14.91
N LYS A 271 -0.40 -1.98 15.14
CA LYS A 271 -1.28 -1.01 15.79
C LYS A 271 -2.57 -0.80 15.01
N GLY A 272 -2.47 -0.63 13.69
CA GLY A 272 -3.63 -0.53 12.80
C GLY A 272 -4.53 -1.75 12.89
N TYR A 273 -3.94 -2.96 12.85
CA TYR A 273 -4.65 -4.24 12.94
C TYR A 273 -5.43 -4.35 14.26
N ALA A 274 -4.80 -4.00 15.37
CA ALA A 274 -5.45 -3.99 16.68
C ALA A 274 -6.67 -3.05 16.70
N LEU A 275 -6.57 -1.86 16.10
CA LEU A 275 -7.68 -0.92 16.01
C LEU A 275 -8.85 -1.45 15.15
N LEU A 276 -8.57 -2.21 14.08
CA LEU A 276 -9.63 -2.85 13.28
C LEU A 276 -10.41 -3.88 14.10
N ASP A 277 -9.74 -4.56 15.02
CA ASP A 277 -10.33 -5.51 15.96
C ASP A 277 -10.96 -4.82 17.20
N GLY A 278 -10.95 -3.48 17.26
CA GLY A 278 -11.47 -2.71 18.40
C GLY A 278 -10.58 -2.73 19.64
N ARG A 279 -9.33 -3.21 19.52
CA ARG A 279 -8.35 -3.27 20.60
C ARG A 279 -7.48 -2.03 20.63
N LEU A 280 -7.19 -1.54 21.84
CA LEU A 280 -6.37 -0.33 22.06
C LEU A 280 -4.88 -0.61 22.26
N THR A 281 -4.47 -1.87 22.16
CA THR A 281 -3.07 -2.30 22.24
C THR A 281 -2.86 -3.48 21.29
N PRO A 282 -1.81 -3.45 20.47
CA PRO A 282 -1.46 -4.60 19.65
C PRO A 282 -0.95 -5.76 20.50
N ASP A 283 -0.97 -6.96 19.92
CA ASP A 283 -0.33 -8.15 20.47
C ASP A 283 0.70 -8.74 19.48
N ILE A 284 1.30 -9.88 19.82
CA ILE A 284 2.26 -10.55 18.94
C ILE A 284 1.56 -11.17 17.72
N ASN A 285 0.29 -11.55 17.82
CA ASN A 285 -0.45 -12.12 16.68
C ASN A 285 -0.65 -11.06 15.59
N ASP A 286 -0.87 -9.80 15.97
CA ASP A 286 -0.95 -8.68 15.01
C ASP A 286 0.34 -8.54 14.21
N VAL A 287 1.49 -8.64 14.89
CA VAL A 287 2.82 -8.65 14.25
C VAL A 287 2.97 -9.82 13.29
N VAL A 288 2.60 -11.03 13.71
CA VAL A 288 2.68 -12.25 12.88
C VAL A 288 1.82 -12.13 11.62
N LYS A 289 0.64 -11.51 11.71
CA LYS A 289 -0.27 -11.34 10.57
C LYS A 289 0.23 -10.31 9.55
N VAL A 290 0.86 -9.22 10.00
CA VAL A 290 1.27 -8.13 9.09
C VAL A 290 2.70 -8.26 8.59
N ALA A 291 3.58 -8.93 9.33
CA ALA A 291 4.99 -9.09 8.98
C ALA A 291 5.23 -9.71 7.58
N PRO A 292 4.45 -10.70 7.11
CA PRO A 292 4.65 -11.27 5.77
C PRO A 292 4.58 -10.24 4.66
N TYR A 293 3.56 -9.36 4.72
CA TYR A 293 3.34 -8.31 3.72
C TYR A 293 4.44 -7.23 3.74
N VAL A 294 5.06 -6.98 4.90
CA VAL A 294 6.15 -6.01 5.03
C VAL A 294 7.50 -6.60 4.60
N LEU A 295 7.78 -7.86 4.94
CA LEU A 295 9.11 -8.44 4.72
C LEU A 295 9.33 -8.93 3.29
N LYS A 296 8.27 -9.28 2.56
CA LYS A 296 8.34 -9.97 1.26
C LYS A 296 9.28 -9.30 0.24
N HIS A 297 9.16 -7.98 0.05
CA HIS A 297 10.00 -7.23 -0.89
C HIS A 297 11.29 -6.68 -0.29
N ARG A 298 11.57 -6.98 0.98
CA ARG A 298 12.73 -6.49 1.74
C ARG A 298 13.79 -7.57 2.00
N LEU A 299 13.61 -8.75 1.41
CA LEU A 299 14.60 -9.81 1.39
C LEU A 299 15.21 -9.91 -0.01
N ILE A 300 16.51 -9.68 -0.09
CA ILE A 300 17.28 -9.87 -1.33
C ILE A 300 17.95 -11.24 -1.23
N LEU A 301 17.64 -12.13 -2.18
CA LEU A 301 18.20 -13.47 -2.19
C LEU A 301 19.67 -13.46 -2.60
N SER A 302 20.43 -14.45 -2.14
CA SER A 302 21.75 -14.76 -2.66
C SER A 302 21.63 -15.44 -4.01
N PHE A 303 22.71 -15.45 -4.81
CA PHE A 303 22.76 -16.16 -6.08
C PHE A 303 22.36 -17.65 -5.93
N LYS A 304 22.73 -18.26 -4.81
CA LYS A 304 22.31 -19.62 -4.47
C LYS A 304 20.79 -19.73 -4.30
N GLY A 305 20.18 -18.82 -3.54
CA GLY A 305 18.73 -18.78 -3.34
C GLY A 305 17.94 -18.57 -4.64
N GLU A 306 18.48 -17.75 -5.55
CA GLU A 306 17.90 -17.57 -6.89
C GLU A 306 18.01 -18.83 -7.75
N MET A 307 19.20 -19.46 -7.80
CA MET A 307 19.43 -20.69 -8.57
C MET A 307 18.54 -21.85 -8.10
N GLU A 308 18.34 -21.98 -6.79
CA GLU A 308 17.50 -23.03 -6.19
C GLU A 308 16.01 -22.67 -6.19
N ASN A 309 15.61 -21.52 -6.75
CA ASN A 309 14.23 -21.03 -6.78
C ASN A 309 13.57 -21.01 -5.39
N VAL A 310 14.34 -20.62 -4.37
CA VAL A 310 13.82 -20.54 -2.99
C VAL A 310 12.77 -19.45 -2.91
N LYS A 311 11.58 -19.81 -2.41
CA LYS A 311 10.48 -18.86 -2.22
C LYS A 311 10.76 -17.95 -1.04
N LYS A 312 10.60 -16.64 -1.24
CA LYS A 312 10.78 -15.64 -0.16
C LYS A 312 9.77 -15.86 0.97
N GLU A 313 8.58 -16.33 0.63
CA GLU A 313 7.50 -16.66 1.56
C GLU A 313 7.94 -17.70 2.60
N ASP A 314 8.63 -18.76 2.16
CA ASP A 314 9.11 -19.84 3.04
C ASP A 314 10.20 -19.34 4.01
N ILE A 315 11.03 -18.39 3.56
CA ILE A 315 12.05 -17.75 4.40
C ILE A 315 11.37 -16.85 5.43
N VAL A 316 10.42 -16.02 5.01
CA VAL A 316 9.66 -15.13 5.88
C VAL A 316 8.90 -15.90 6.96
N GLU A 317 8.24 -17.00 6.60
CA GLU A 317 7.56 -17.87 7.57
C GLU A 317 8.55 -18.42 8.60
N SER A 318 9.74 -18.85 8.15
CA SER A 318 10.80 -19.35 9.03
C SER A 318 11.32 -18.27 10.00
N ILE A 319 11.48 -17.03 9.51
CA ILE A 319 11.87 -15.87 10.32
C ILE A 319 10.81 -15.60 11.40
N ILE A 320 9.53 -15.53 11.02
CA ILE A 320 8.43 -15.24 11.94
C ILE A 320 8.33 -16.35 12.98
N LYS A 321 8.39 -17.62 12.56
CA LYS A 321 8.33 -18.78 13.44
C LYS A 321 9.42 -18.73 14.51
N LYS A 322 10.66 -18.47 14.13
CA LYS A 322 11.81 -18.39 15.05
C LYS A 322 11.79 -17.17 15.98
N SER A 323 11.14 -16.08 15.55
CA SER A 323 11.16 -14.79 16.27
C SER A 323 10.00 -14.62 17.24
N CYS A 324 8.86 -15.28 16.98
CA CYS A 324 7.61 -15.08 17.71
C CYS A 324 7.18 -16.29 18.56
N PHE A 325 7.74 -17.47 18.30
CA PHE A 325 7.46 -18.73 19.00
C PHE A 325 8.77 -19.37 19.47
#